data_AF-A0A377I7N5-F1
#
_entry.id   AF-A0A377I7N5-F1
#
_cell.length_a   1.000
_cell.length_b   1.000
_cell.length_c   1.000
_cell.angle_alpha   90.00
_cell.angle_beta   90.00
_cell.angle_gamma   90.00
#
_symmetry.space_group_name_H-M   'P 1'
#
loop_
_entity.id
_entity.type
_entity.pdbx_description
1 polymer ?
#
loop_
_entity_poly.entity_id
_entity_poly.type
_entity_poly.pdbx_seq_one_letter_code
_entity_poly.pdbx_strand_id
1 'polypeptide(L)' 'MNDTIDYYFSIAELQERLSISRSTVLRLIEAKKLFSIKIGRQVRIPET' A
#
# COMPACT_ATOMS: atom_id res chain seq x y z
N MET A 1 23.85 10.88 6.82
CA MET A 1 22.43 11.24 6.64
C MET A 1 21.74 9.96 6.18
N ASN A 2 21.06 9.24 7.08
CA ASN A 2 20.26 8.09 6.69
C ASN A 2 18.95 8.64 6.14
N ASP A 3 18.94 8.96 4.85
CA ASP A 3 17.71 9.16 4.07
C ASP A 3 17.09 7.78 3.86
N THR A 4 16.51 7.22 4.92
CA THR A 4 15.56 6.12 4.76
C THR A 4 14.29 6.76 4.19
N ILE A 5 14.27 6.95 2.87
CA ILE A 5 13.02 7.18 2.16
C ILE A 5 12.24 5.90 2.36
N ASP A 6 11.38 5.85 3.38
CA ASP A 6 10.41 4.77 3.52
C ASP A 6 9.54 4.83 2.27
N TYR A 7 9.82 3.98 1.28
CA TYR A 7 9.06 3.93 0.05
C TYR A 7 7.67 3.36 0.38
N TYR A 8 6.64 4.18 0.21
CA TYR A 8 5.26 3.78 0.41
C TYR A 8 4.54 3.68 -0.93
N PHE A 9 3.98 2.52 -1.23
CA PHE A 9 3.05 2.34 -2.34
C PHE A 9 1.70 2.97 -2.04
N SER A 10 1.16 3.69 -3.01
CA SER A 10 -0.26 3.91 -3.13
C SER A 10 -0.96 2.61 -3.56
N ILE A 11 -2.29 2.59 -3.42
CA ILE A 11 -3.09 1.47 -3.93
C ILE A 11 -2.89 1.28 -5.45
N ALA A 12 -2.73 2.37 -6.21
CA ALA A 12 -2.58 2.30 -7.66
C ALA A 12 -1.26 1.60 -8.06
N GLU A 13 -0.14 1.99 -7.44
CA GLU A 13 1.15 1.34 -7.67
C GLU A 13 1.10 -0.16 -7.32
N LEU A 14 0.37 -0.51 -6.26
CA LEU A 14 0.20 -1.89 -5.85
C LEU A 14 -0.65 -2.70 -6.84
N GLN A 15 -1.66 -2.08 -7.45
CA GLN A 15 -2.46 -2.71 -8.51
C GLN A 15 -1.59 -3.06 -9.72
N GLU A 16 -0.70 -2.15 -10.13
CA GLU A 16 0.21 -2.36 -11.26
C GLU A 16 1.24 -3.44 -10.95
N ARG A 17 1.94 -3.34 -9.80
CA ARG A 17 2.97 -4.32 -9.40
C ARG A 17 2.43 -5.75 -9.27
N LEU A 18 1.26 -5.91 -8.65
CA LEU A 18 0.68 -7.22 -8.40
C LEU A 18 -0.29 -7.68 -9.50
N SER A 19 -0.58 -6.82 -10.48
CA SER A 19 -1.59 -7.06 -11.53
C SER A 19 -2.95 -7.48 -10.97
N ILE A 20 -3.38 -6.84 -9.87
CA ILE A 20 -4.66 -7.10 -9.21
C ILE A 20 -5.57 -5.86 -9.23
N SER A 21 -6.87 -6.10 -9.14
CA SER A 21 -7.84 -5.01 -9.06
C SER A 21 -7.74 -4.25 -7.74
N ARG A 22 -8.15 -2.97 -7.79
CA ARG A 22 -8.31 -2.11 -6.60
C ARG A 22 -9.10 -2.81 -5.49
N SER A 23 -10.19 -3.46 -5.86
CA SER A 23 -11.09 -4.17 -4.93
C SER A 23 -10.37 -5.31 -4.22
N THR A 24 -9.45 -6.00 -4.91
CA THR A 24 -8.63 -7.03 -4.29
C THR A 24 -7.62 -6.44 -3.31
N VAL A 25 -6.94 -5.34 -3.66
CA VAL A 25 -6.05 -4.63 -2.73
C VAL A 25 -6.80 -4.22 -1.46
N LEU A 26 -7.97 -3.61 -1.61
CA LEU A 26 -8.80 -3.19 -0.47
C LEU A 26 -9.23 -4.37 0.40
N ARG A 27 -9.67 -5.49 -0.20
CA ARG A 27 -10.01 -6.71 0.55
C ARG A 27 -8.81 -7.28 1.32
N LEU A 28 -7.61 -7.21 0.76
CA LEU A 28 -6.40 -7.66 1.47
C LEU A 28 -6.08 -6.76 2.67
N ILE A 29 -6.30 -5.46 2.55
CA ILE A 29 -6.16 -4.50 3.66
C ILE A 29 -7.22 -4.78 4.75
N GLU A 30 -8.50 -4.91 4.37
CA GLU A 30 -9.61 -5.21 5.29
C GLU A 30 -9.40 -6.55 6.01
N ALA A 31 -8.92 -7.57 5.29
CA ALA A 31 -8.59 -8.88 5.85
C ALA A 31 -7.28 -8.89 6.67
N LYS A 32 -6.63 -7.74 6.84
CA LYS A 32 -5.32 -7.57 7.53
C LYS A 32 -4.21 -8.46 6.95
N LYS A 33 -4.34 -8.86 5.68
CA LYS A 33 -3.31 -9.60 4.93
C LYS A 33 -2.28 -8.68 4.28
N LEU A 34 -2.63 -7.40 4.11
CA LEU A 34 -1.74 -6.35 3.65
C LEU A 34 -1.69 -5.25 4.71
N PHE A 35 -0.50 -4.98 5.25
CA PHE A 35 -0.32 -3.88 6.18
C PHE A 35 -0.43 -2.54 5.43
N SER A 36 -1.15 -1.59 6.02
CA SER A 36 -1.28 -0.25 5.44
C SER A 36 -1.40 0.81 6.52
N ILE A 37 -0.98 2.02 6.18
CA ILE A 37 -0.99 3.20 7.04
C ILE A 37 -1.90 4.23 6.38
N LYS A 38 -2.77 4.86 7.17
CA LYS A 38 -3.60 5.96 6.72
C LYS A 38 -2.91 7.28 7.02
N ILE A 39 -2.53 8.02 5.98
CA ILE A 39 -1.93 9.35 6.08
C ILE A 39 -2.93 10.36 5.53
N GLY A 40 -3.65 11.04 6.43
CA GLY A 40 -4.77 11.91 6.08
C GLY A 40 -5.89 11.15 5.35
N ARG A 41 -6.14 11.49 4.09
CA ARG A 41 -7.14 10.83 3.23
C ARG A 41 -6.57 9.71 2.37
N GLN A 42 -5.26 9.49 2.42
CA GLN A 42 -4.58 8.53 1.56
C GLN A 42 -4.22 7.27 2.35
N VAL A 43 -4.28 6.13 1.67
CA VAL A 43 -3.79 4.85 2.18
C VAL A 43 -2.44 4.58 1.54
N ARG A 44 -1.47 4.24 2.37
CA ARG A 44 -0.07 3.99 2.02
C ARG A 44 0.32 2.60 2.49
N ILE A 45 1.03 1.85 1.66
CA ILE A 45 1.48 0.50 1.93
C ILE A 45 3.01 0.53 1.95
N PRO A 46 3.66 0.29 3.10
CA PRO A 46 5.12 0.33 3.16
C PRO A 46 5.73 -0.75 2.26
N GLU A 47 6.77 -0.39 1.53
CA GLU A 47 7.68 -1.36 0.93
C GLU A 47 8.39 -2.09 2.07
N THR A 48 8.15 -3.40 2.18
CA THR A 48 8.70 -4.27 3.22
C THR A 48 9.84 -5.09 2.64
#